data_AF-A0A928IF87-F1
#
_entry.id   AF-A0A928IF87-F1
#
_cell.length_a   1.000
_cell.length_b   1.000
_cell.length_c   1.000
_cell.angle_alpha   90.00
_cell.angle_beta   90.00
_cell.angle_gamma   90.00
#
_symmetry.space_group_name_H-M   'P 1'
#
loop_
_entity.id
_entity.type
_entity.pdbx_description
1 polymer ?
#
loop_
_entity_poly.entity_id
_entity_poly.type
_entity_poly.pdbx_seq_one_letter_code
_entity_poly.pdbx_strand_id
1 'polypeptide(L)'
;MREGTSGFWLEEKNGEISIGYADYGVSQFGGGDFERTYRLDRENSEKFLAELKKEHTGTPEEMIEAAFGRGFSDSLFWDFCKKHGIKYSSSTWSG
;
A
#
# COMPACT_ATOMS: atom_id res chain seq x y z
N MET A 1 -11.45 -2.72 -20.14
CA MET A 1 -12.00 -1.88 -19.07
C MET A 1 -11.97 -2.72 -17.80
N ARG A 2 -11.12 -2.39 -16.82
CA ARG A 2 -11.22 -2.98 -15.48
C ARG A 2 -12.24 -2.12 -14.73
N GLU A 3 -13.42 -2.69 -14.50
CA GLU A 3 -14.49 -2.05 -13.74
C GLU A 3 -14.05 -1.81 -12.29
N GLY A 4 -14.06 -0.53 -11.90
CA GLY A 4 -14.33 0.03 -10.57
C GLY A 4 -14.21 -0.88 -9.34
N THR A 5 -13.01 -1.40 -9.05
CA THR A 5 -12.71 -1.94 -7.73
C THR A 5 -11.67 -1.05 -7.08
N SER A 6 -12.13 -0.07 -6.31
CA SER A 6 -11.32 0.64 -5.32
C SER A 6 -10.72 -0.41 -4.37
N GLY A 7 -9.40 -0.60 -4.48
CA GLY A 7 -8.63 -1.58 -3.73
C GLY A 7 -7.14 -1.36 -4.00
N PHE A 8 -6.30 -1.89 -3.12
CA PHE A 8 -4.86 -1.87 -3.36
C PHE A 8 -4.41 -3.08 -4.20
N TRP A 9 -3.24 -2.95 -4.80
CA TRP A 9 -2.48 -4.01 -5.43
C TRP A 9 -1.13 -4.13 -4.72
N LEU A 10 -0.59 -5.36 -4.71
CA LEU A 10 0.73 -5.68 -4.20
C LEU A 10 1.57 -6.27 -5.34
N GLU A 11 2.79 -5.77 -5.49
CA GLU A 11 3.81 -6.37 -6.36
C GLU A 11 5.04 -6.72 -5.52
N GLU A 12 5.51 -7.96 -5.65
CA GLU A 12 6.76 -8.43 -5.05
C GLU A 12 7.77 -8.76 -6.16
N LYS A 13 8.89 -8.05 -6.18
CA LYS A 13 9.94 -8.26 -7.19
C LYS A 13 11.31 -8.20 -6.55
N ASN A 14 12.10 -9.27 -6.70
CA ASN A 14 13.45 -9.36 -6.11
C ASN A 14 13.50 -9.12 -4.58
N GLY A 15 12.39 -9.40 -3.88
CA GLY A 15 12.26 -9.13 -2.44
C GLY A 15 11.91 -7.69 -2.10
N GLU A 16 11.65 -6.84 -3.09
CA GLU A 16 11.13 -5.49 -2.92
C GLU A 16 9.61 -5.53 -3.04
N ILE A 17 8.92 -4.82 -2.13
CA ILE A 17 7.48 -4.68 -2.10
C ILE A 17 7.09 -3.34 -2.68
N SER A 18 6.17 -3.37 -3.63
CA SER A 18 5.44 -2.20 -4.09
C SER A 18 3.96 -2.35 -3.78
N ILE A 19 3.38 -1.34 -3.15
CA ILE A 19 1.95 -1.31 -2.82
C ILE A 19 1.37 -0.10 -3.51
N GLY A 20 0.35 -0.27 -4.33
CA GLY A 20 -0.37 0.86 -4.89
C GLY A 20 -1.86 0.72 -4.72
N TYR A 21 -2.56 1.83 -4.76
CA TYR A 21 -4.02 1.85 -4.79
C TYR A 21 -4.48 3.00 -5.66
N ALA A 22 -5.67 2.83 -6.23
CA ALA A 22 -6.32 3.84 -7.03
C ALA A 22 -7.60 4.29 -6.33
N ASP A 23 -7.73 5.60 -6.15
CA ASP A 23 -8.97 6.25 -5.73
C ASP A 23 -9.62 6.82 -7.00
N TYR A 24 -10.58 6.06 -7.53
CA TYR A 24 -11.33 6.42 -8.74
C TYR A 24 -12.50 7.33 -8.33
N GLY A 25 -12.44 8.61 -8.69
CA GLY A 25 -13.58 9.52 -8.55
C GLY A 25 -13.57 10.46 -7.34
N VAL A 26 -12.39 10.80 -6.81
CA VAL A 26 -12.27 11.88 -5.83
C VAL A 26 -12.79 13.20 -6.43
N SER A 27 -13.99 13.60 -6.01
CA SER A 27 -14.65 14.84 -6.48
C SER A 27 -13.80 16.09 -6.19
N GLN A 28 -12.91 16.01 -5.20
CA GLN A 28 -11.94 17.05 -4.85
C GLN A 28 -10.91 17.32 -5.96
N PHE A 29 -10.72 16.39 -6.91
CA PHE A 29 -9.83 16.54 -8.07
C PHE A 29 -10.61 16.56 -9.40
N GLY A 30 -11.89 16.93 -9.38
CA GLY A 30 -12.69 17.08 -10.61
C GLY A 30 -13.06 15.76 -11.29
N GLY A 31 -12.96 14.62 -10.56
CA GLY A 31 -13.23 13.30 -11.11
C GLY A 31 -12.04 12.65 -11.83
N GLY A 32 -10.82 13.17 -11.63
CA GLY A 32 -9.59 12.55 -12.13
C GLY A 32 -9.21 11.27 -11.40
N ASP A 33 -8.46 10.41 -12.09
CA ASP A 33 -7.95 9.17 -11.55
C ASP A 33 -6.72 9.46 -10.68
N PHE A 34 -6.76 9.07 -9.41
CA PHE A 34 -5.63 9.21 -8.49
C PHE A 34 -5.02 7.84 -8.20
N GLU A 35 -3.75 7.65 -8.56
CA GLU A 35 -3.00 6.46 -8.19
C GLU A 35 -1.81 6.84 -7.30
N ARG A 36 -1.69 6.15 -6.16
CA ARG A 36 -0.54 6.28 -5.27
C ARG A 36 0.18 4.96 -5.17
N THR A 37 1.50 5.00 -5.25
CA THR A 37 2.38 3.83 -5.13
C THR A 37 3.43 4.07 -4.07
N TYR A 38 3.61 3.10 -3.17
CA TYR A 38 4.70 3.00 -2.21
C TYR A 38 5.67 1.91 -2.65
N ARG A 39 6.97 2.16 -2.49
CA ARG A 39 8.03 1.21 -2.82
C ARG A 39 8.98 1.09 -1.65
N LEU A 40 9.14 -0.13 -1.17
CA LEU A 40 10.07 -0.49 -0.13
C LEU A 40 11.23 -1.23 -0.81
N ASP A 41 12.46 -0.85 -0.47
CA ASP A 41 13.61 -1.68 -0.85
C ASP A 41 13.56 -3.00 -0.08
N ARG A 42 14.47 -3.91 -0.42
CA ARG A 42 14.49 -5.26 0.13
C ARG A 42 14.55 -5.29 1.67
N GLU A 43 15.40 -4.49 2.30
CA GLU A 43 15.53 -4.51 3.77
C GLU A 43 14.22 -4.06 4.44
N ASN A 44 13.62 -3.00 3.90
CA ASN A 44 12.37 -2.46 4.42
C ASN A 44 11.17 -3.37 4.12
N SER A 45 11.20 -4.11 3.01
CA SER A 45 10.18 -5.10 2.64
C SER A 45 10.19 -6.30 3.59
N GLU A 46 11.38 -6.85 3.87
CA GLU A 46 11.55 -7.94 4.82
C GLU A 46 11.09 -7.51 6.22
N LYS A 47 11.47 -6.31 6.65
CA LYS A 47 11.04 -5.74 7.93
C LYS A 47 9.54 -5.50 7.99
N PHE A 48 8.95 -4.94 6.93
CA PHE A 48 7.52 -4.68 6.83
C PHE A 48 6.70 -5.96 6.99
N LEU A 49 7.04 -7.02 6.24
CA LEU A 49 6.36 -8.31 6.38
C LEU A 49 6.61 -8.95 7.73
N ALA A 50 7.82 -8.82 8.30
CA ALA A 50 8.12 -9.38 9.61
C ALA A 50 7.29 -8.73 10.72
N GLU A 51 7.08 -7.41 10.69
CA GLU A 51 6.23 -6.72 11.65
C GLU A 51 4.74 -7.07 11.45
N LEU A 52 4.26 -7.12 10.19
CA LEU A 52 2.87 -7.52 9.90
C LEU A 52 2.57 -8.93 10.41
N LYS A 53 3.48 -9.89 10.21
CA LYS A 53 3.34 -11.29 10.66
C LYS A 53 3.24 -11.45 12.18
N LYS A 54 3.59 -10.43 12.97
CA LYS A 54 3.42 -10.47 14.44
C LYS A 54 1.97 -10.27 14.86
N GLU A 55 1.22 -9.51 14.07
CA GLU A 55 -0.15 -9.08 14.41
C GLU A 55 -1.20 -9.74 13.51
N HIS A 56 -0.82 -10.20 12.32
CA HIS A 56 -1.70 -10.77 11.30
C HIS A 56 -1.16 -12.09 10.76
N THR A 57 -2.07 -12.95 10.30
CA THR A 57 -1.77 -14.24 9.67
C THR A 57 -2.42 -14.30 8.30
N GLY A 58 -1.76 -14.96 7.34
CA GLY A 58 -2.30 -15.14 5.99
C GLY A 58 -1.24 -14.85 4.93
N THR A 59 -1.69 -14.59 3.71
CA THR A 59 -0.86 -14.06 2.63
C THR A 59 -0.47 -12.60 2.89
N PRO A 60 0.60 -12.08 2.25
CA PRO A 60 0.97 -10.67 2.37
C PRO A 60 -0.18 -9.71 2.08
N GLU A 61 -0.99 -10.00 1.06
CA GLU A 61 -2.19 -9.22 0.73
C GLU A 61 -3.22 -9.23 1.86
N GLU A 62 -3.55 -10.39 2.43
CA GLU A 62 -4.48 -10.49 3.56
C GLU A 62 -3.96 -9.74 4.80
N MET A 63 -2.66 -9.81 5.07
CA MET A 63 -2.04 -9.09 6.19
C MET A 63 -2.10 -7.57 5.99
N ILE A 64 -1.85 -7.09 4.77
CA ILE A 64 -1.92 -5.68 4.41
C ILE A 64 -3.38 -5.19 4.50
N GLU A 65 -4.34 -5.96 3.98
CA GLU A 65 -5.77 -5.62 4.09
C GLU A 65 -6.22 -5.58 5.55
N ALA A 66 -5.76 -6.51 6.40
CA ALA A 66 -6.09 -6.52 7.82
C ALA A 66 -5.48 -5.32 8.58
N ALA A 67 -4.28 -4.89 8.21
CA ALA A 67 -3.58 -3.79 8.87
C ALA A 67 -4.05 -2.41 8.41
N PHE A 68 -4.33 -2.24 7.11
CA PHE A 68 -4.56 -0.93 6.50
C PHE A 68 -5.95 -0.77 5.88
N GLY A 69 -6.76 -1.82 5.90
CA GLY A 69 -8.09 -1.87 5.32
C GLY A 69 -8.08 -2.14 3.81
N ARG A 70 -9.22 -2.61 3.30
CA ARG A 70 -9.41 -2.94 1.88
C ARG A 70 -9.19 -1.76 0.92
N GLY A 71 -9.47 -0.54 1.39
CA GLY A 71 -9.21 0.70 0.64
C GLY A 71 -7.80 1.26 0.82
N PHE A 72 -6.95 0.59 1.62
CA PHE A 72 -5.59 0.98 1.95
C PHE A 72 -5.45 2.42 2.49
N SER A 73 -5.48 2.55 3.81
CA SER A 73 -5.33 3.85 4.47
C SER A 73 -3.87 4.30 4.50
N ASP A 74 -3.57 5.36 3.74
CA ASP A 74 -2.28 6.08 3.77
C ASP A 74 -1.84 6.40 5.21
N SER A 75 -2.76 6.91 6.03
CA SER A 75 -2.46 7.33 7.39
C SER A 75 -2.01 6.16 8.26
N LEU A 76 -2.72 5.02 8.19
CA LEU A 76 -2.35 3.81 8.94
C LEU A 76 -1.00 3.25 8.46
N PHE A 77 -0.76 3.25 7.15
CA PHE A 77 0.51 2.82 6.59
C PHE A 77 1.68 3.70 7.05
N TRP A 78 1.53 5.03 7.02
CA TRP A 78 2.58 5.96 7.47
C TRP A 78 2.88 5.82 8.95
N ASP A 79 1.87 5.72 9.80
CA ASP A 79 2.06 5.52 11.23
C ASP A 79 2.75 4.19 11.52
N PHE A 80 2.37 3.11 10.81
CA PHE A 80 3.03 1.82 10.90
C PHE A 80 4.50 1.91 10.49
N CYS A 81 4.80 2.47 9.32
CA CYS A 81 6.18 2.61 8.86
C CYS A 81 7.02 3.46 9.82
N LYS A 82 6.47 4.57 10.32
CA LYS A 82 7.16 5.44 11.29
C LYS A 82 7.43 4.71 12.61
N LYS A 83 6.42 4.03 13.17
CA LYS A 83 6.52 3.27 14.43
C LYS A 83 7.61 2.21 14.35
N HIS A 84 7.70 1.51 13.22
CA HIS A 84 8.64 0.41 13.04
C HIS A 84 9.96 0.86 12.39
N GLY A 85 10.15 2.14 12.05
CA GLY A 85 11.35 2.64 11.39
C GLY A 85 11.58 1.98 10.03
N ILE A 86 10.51 1.85 9.25
CA ILE A 86 10.49 1.36 7.88
C ILE A 86 10.50 2.56 6.96
N LYS A 87 11.43 2.56 6.01
CA LYS A 87 11.56 3.59 4.97
C LYS A 87 10.86 3.11 3.71
N TYR A 88 10.31 4.07 2.97
CA TYR A 88 9.70 3.84 1.67
C TYR A 88 9.90 5.06 0.78
N SER A 89 9.81 4.86 -0.52
CA SER A 89 9.61 5.93 -1.50
C SER A 89 8.16 5.91 -1.99
N SER A 90 7.65 7.06 -2.41
CA SER A 90 6.26 7.15 -2.89
C SER A 90 6.18 7.97 -4.18
N SER A 91 5.33 7.53 -5.09
CA SER A 91 4.97 8.26 -6.30
C SER A 91 3.46 8.44 -6.35
N THR A 92 3.02 9.52 -6.98
CA THR A 92 1.60 9.80 -7.18
C THR A 92 1.39 10.15 -8.64
N TRP A 93 0.40 9.51 -9.26
CA TRP A 93 -0.07 9.82 -10.60
C TRP A 93 -1.48 10.39 -10.51
N SER A 94 -1.73 11.46 -11.25
CA SER A 94 -3.03 12.11 -11.38
C SER A 94 -3.28 12.37 -12.85
N GLY A 95 -4.39 11.85 -13.38
CA GLY A 95 -4.81 11.98 -14.79
C GLY A 95 -6.10 12.73 -14.99
#